data_AF-A0A5C7QCQ4-F1
#
_entry.id   AF-A0A5C7QCQ4-F1
#
_cell.length_a   1.000
_cell.length_b   1.000
_cell.length_c   1.000
_cell.angle_alpha   90.00
_cell.angle_beta   90.00
_cell.angle_gamma   90.00
#
_symmetry.space_group_name_H-M   'P 1'
#
loop_
_entity.id
_entity.type
_entity.pdbx_description
1 polymer ?
#
loop_
_entity_poly.entity_id
_entity_poly.type
_entity_poly.pdbx_seq_one_letter_code
_entity_poly.pdbx_strand_id
1 'polypeptide(L)'
;MWLRIEGSPVRQIIRDTDALPYVDPKVATHAILVTVGTLRSTGQGDENANVSIGLTNADMQASNLFATRPPIGAPAALMRGSVEVFRGVISGIGLNNPEASIEIEA
;
A
#
# COMPACT_ATOMS: atom_id res chain seq x y z
N MET A 1 -6.16 -7.74 5.39
CA MET A 1 -4.99 -7.52 4.51
C MET A 1 -4.39 -6.17 4.85
N TRP A 2 -3.08 -6.03 4.68
CA TRP A 2 -2.37 -4.79 4.99
C TRP A 2 -1.16 -4.65 4.06
N LEU A 3 -0.72 -3.42 3.84
CA LEU A 3 0.44 -3.07 3.04
C LEU A 3 1.57 -2.60 3.96
N ARG A 4 2.76 -3.18 3.79
CA ARG A 4 4.02 -2.71 4.38
C ARG A 4 4.78 -1.90 3.34
N ILE A 5 5.27 -0.73 3.71
CA ILE A 5 6.18 0.08 2.90
C ILE A 5 7.48 0.25 3.66
N GLU A 6 8.56 -0.31 3.14
CA GLU A 6 9.90 -0.25 3.73
C GLU A 6 10.53 1.10 3.35
N GLY A 7 10.27 2.10 4.17
CA GLY A 7 10.84 3.44 4.04
C GLY A 7 11.38 3.95 5.37
N SER A 8 11.79 5.22 5.39
CA SER A 8 12.12 5.93 6.62
C SER A 8 11.15 7.11 6.82
N PRO A 9 10.13 6.98 7.70
CA PRO A 9 9.80 5.81 8.53
C PRO A 9 9.12 4.68 7.75
N VAL A 10 9.15 3.46 8.31
CA VAL A 10 8.36 2.31 7.81
C VAL A 10 6.88 2.62 7.98
N ARG A 11 6.08 2.32 6.98
CA ARG A 11 4.63 2.59 7.00
C ARG A 11 3.84 1.30 6.88
N GLN A 12 2.73 1.21 7.61
CA GLN A 12 1.79 0.11 7.54
C GLN A 12 0.39 0.66 7.27
N ILE A 13 -0.24 0.20 6.21
CA ILE A 13 -1.56 0.66 5.79
C ILE A 13 -2.53 -0.51 5.84
N ILE A 14 -3.58 -0.38 6.66
CA ILE A 14 -4.43 -1.52 7.04
C ILE A 14 -5.88 -1.26 6.60
N ARG A 15 -6.58 -2.33 6.19
CA ARG A 15 -7.99 -2.27 5.74
C ARG A 15 -9.00 -2.15 6.86
N ASP A 16 -8.73 -2.84 7.95
CA ASP A 16 -9.60 -2.94 9.12
C ASP A 16 -8.70 -3.10 10.34
N THR A 17 -9.03 -2.45 11.45
CA THR A 17 -8.37 -2.65 12.74
C THR A 17 -8.35 -4.12 13.17
N ASP A 18 -9.35 -4.93 12.78
CA ASP A 18 -9.36 -6.38 13.06
C ASP A 18 -8.40 -7.18 12.16
N ALA A 19 -7.89 -6.56 11.08
CA ALA A 19 -6.91 -7.13 10.18
C ALA A 19 -5.45 -6.82 10.58
N LEU A 20 -5.24 -6.25 11.78
CA LEU A 20 -3.92 -6.03 12.36
C LEU A 20 -3.17 -7.38 12.45
N PRO A 21 -2.00 -7.54 11.78
CA PRO A 21 -1.04 -8.56 12.24
C PRO A 21 -0.66 -8.23 13.70
N TYR A 22 -0.20 -9.20 14.49
CA TYR A 22 0.30 -9.07 15.86
C TYR A 22 1.45 -8.03 16.01
N VAL A 23 1.18 -6.76 15.78
CA VAL A 23 2.12 -5.65 15.74
C VAL A 23 1.64 -4.64 16.77
N ASP A 24 2.57 -4.17 17.60
CA ASP A 24 2.28 -3.19 18.64
C ASP A 24 1.52 -1.98 18.04
N PRO A 25 0.31 -1.66 18.54
CA PRO A 25 -0.53 -0.56 18.06
C PRO A 25 0.15 0.82 18.04
N LYS A 26 1.29 0.99 18.74
CA LYS A 26 2.09 2.22 18.72
C LYS A 26 2.92 2.40 17.43
N VAL A 27 3.02 1.38 16.58
CA VAL A 27 3.86 1.38 15.36
C VAL A 27 3.02 1.41 14.08
N ALA A 28 1.80 0.86 14.11
CA ALA A 28 0.92 0.75 12.95
C ALA A 28 0.20 2.09 12.67
N THR A 29 0.85 2.95 11.88
CA THR A 29 0.34 4.28 11.55
C THR A 29 -0.49 4.22 10.26
N HIS A 30 -1.82 4.24 10.43
CA HIS A 30 -2.91 4.62 9.49
C HIS A 30 -3.83 3.48 8.96
N ALA A 31 -5.14 3.63 9.23
CA ALA A 31 -6.22 2.83 8.69
C ALA A 31 -6.81 3.53 7.44
N ILE A 32 -6.13 3.39 6.30
CA ILE A 32 -6.51 4.04 5.04
C ILE A 32 -6.68 3.08 3.87
N LEU A 33 -6.48 1.76 4.03
CA LEU A 33 -6.64 0.79 2.92
C LEU A 33 -8.14 0.54 2.67
N VAL A 34 -8.64 0.74 1.45
CA VAL A 34 -10.07 0.50 1.12
C VAL A 34 -10.23 -0.77 0.33
N THR A 35 -9.45 -0.86 -0.74
CA THR A 35 -9.43 -1.96 -1.68
C THR A 35 -7.99 -2.31 -1.99
N VAL A 36 -7.70 -3.60 -2.08
CA VAL A 36 -6.55 -4.04 -2.89
C VAL A 36 -7.14 -4.16 -4.28
N GLY A 37 -6.66 -3.33 -5.21
CA GLY A 37 -7.08 -3.40 -6.61
C GLY A 37 -6.64 -4.72 -7.26
N THR A 38 -7.01 -4.89 -8.52
CA THR A 38 -6.75 -6.14 -9.24
C THR A 38 -5.24 -6.33 -9.44
N LEU A 39 -4.70 -7.46 -9.00
CA LEU A 39 -3.36 -7.91 -9.38
C LEU A 39 -3.38 -8.19 -10.88
N ARG A 40 -2.61 -7.42 -11.66
CA ARG A 40 -2.48 -7.59 -13.10
C ARG A 40 -1.12 -8.21 -13.37
N SER A 41 -1.15 -9.47 -13.80
CA SER A 41 -0.01 -10.16 -14.39
C SER A 41 -0.43 -10.54 -15.79
N THR A 42 0.07 -9.82 -16.78
CA THR A 42 -0.06 -10.16 -18.19
C THR A 42 0.96 -11.26 -18.46
N GLY A 43 0.51 -12.49 -18.64
CA GLY A 43 1.39 -13.65 -18.86
C GLY A 43 2.14 -13.66 -20.19
N GLN A 44 2.38 -12.49 -20.81
CA GLN A 44 3.11 -12.33 -22.06
C GLN A 44 4.39 -11.53 -21.79
N GLY A 45 5.53 -12.22 -21.87
CA GLY A 45 6.90 -11.72 -22.09
C GLY A 45 7.26 -10.34 -21.55
N ASP A 46 8.16 -10.32 -20.55
CA ASP A 46 8.87 -9.16 -20.00
C ASP A 46 8.06 -8.10 -19.24
N GLU A 47 6.74 -8.25 -19.11
CA GLU A 47 5.94 -7.33 -18.29
C GLU A 47 5.95 -7.77 -16.81
N ASN A 48 6.49 -6.92 -15.95
CA ASN A 48 6.51 -7.14 -14.50
C ASN A 48 5.09 -7.20 -13.95
N ALA A 49 4.86 -8.05 -12.94
CA ALA A 49 3.57 -8.12 -12.28
C ALA A 49 3.31 -6.80 -11.54
N ASN A 50 2.10 -6.26 -11.71
CA ASN A 50 1.71 -4.97 -11.14
C ASN A 50 0.49 -5.12 -10.23
N VAL A 51 0.51 -4.41 -9.09
CA VAL A 51 -0.61 -4.32 -8.17
C VAL A 51 -0.95 -2.86 -7.92
N SER A 52 -2.21 -2.50 -8.13
CA SER A 52 -2.76 -1.22 -7.68
C SER A 52 -3.52 -1.41 -6.37
N ILE A 53 -3.34 -0.50 -5.43
CA ILE A 53 -3.97 -0.52 -4.11
C ILE A 53 -4.76 0.78 -3.94
N GLY A 54 -6.04 0.67 -3.62
CA GLY A 54 -6.93 1.81 -3.36
C GLY A 54 -6.99 2.18 -1.88
N LEU A 55 -6.97 3.48 -1.60
CA LEU A 55 -6.96 4.08 -0.27
C LEU A 55 -8.12 5.07 -0.09
N THR A 56 -8.63 5.19 1.14
CA THR A 56 -9.52 6.29 1.53
C THR A 56 -8.71 7.57 1.58
N ASN A 57 -9.26 8.64 1.03
CA ASN A 57 -8.67 9.97 1.13
C ASN A 57 -9.72 11.09 1.31
N ALA A 58 -10.95 10.74 1.71
CA ALA A 58 -12.02 11.72 1.92
C ALA A 58 -11.67 12.78 2.97
N ASP A 59 -10.91 12.41 4.00
CA ASP A 59 -10.40 13.28 5.06
C ASP A 59 -8.96 13.77 4.81
N MET A 60 -8.46 13.59 3.59
CA MET A 60 -7.11 13.95 3.17
C MET A 60 -5.98 13.24 3.92
N GLN A 61 -6.24 12.16 4.67
CA GLN A 61 -5.17 11.45 5.39
C GLN A 61 -4.09 10.89 4.47
N ALA A 62 -4.46 10.24 3.35
CA ALA A 62 -3.49 9.72 2.40
C ALA A 62 -2.72 10.85 1.71
N SER A 63 -3.41 11.93 1.34
CA SER A 63 -2.76 13.15 0.84
C SER A 63 -1.72 13.68 1.82
N ASN A 64 -2.07 13.86 3.09
CA ASN A 64 -1.15 14.38 4.10
C ASN A 64 0.04 13.43 4.35
N LEU A 65 -0.22 12.13 4.33
CA LEU A 65 0.81 11.10 4.51
C LEU A 65 1.85 11.11 3.37
N PHE A 66 1.43 11.35 2.13
CA PHE A 66 2.28 11.23 0.95
C PHE A 66 2.70 12.56 0.32
N ALA A 67 2.07 13.68 0.68
CA ALA A 67 2.35 14.99 0.07
C ALA A 67 3.80 15.45 0.24
N THR A 68 4.42 15.16 1.39
CA THR A 68 5.77 15.67 1.71
C THR A 68 6.89 14.69 1.33
N ARG A 69 6.61 13.39 1.40
CA ARG A 69 7.59 12.35 1.08
C ARG A 69 6.87 11.10 0.56
N PRO A 70 6.51 11.07 -0.73
CA PRO A 70 5.93 9.89 -1.35
C PRO A 70 7.00 8.79 -1.39
N PRO A 71 6.72 7.56 -0.93
CA PRO A 71 7.68 6.47 -0.91
C PRO A 71 7.92 5.83 -2.30
N ILE A 72 8.03 6.63 -3.37
CA ILE A 72 8.38 6.12 -4.70
C ILE A 72 9.77 5.49 -4.64
N GLY A 73 9.93 4.30 -5.22
CA GLY A 73 11.15 3.51 -5.17
C GLY A 73 11.34 2.71 -3.87
N ALA A 74 10.43 2.84 -2.89
CA ALA A 74 10.51 2.06 -1.66
C ALA A 74 10.01 0.62 -1.89
N PRO A 75 10.66 -0.41 -1.31
CA PRO A 75 10.12 -1.76 -1.30
C PRO A 75 8.77 -1.79 -0.58
N ALA A 76 7.84 -2.56 -1.11
CA ALA A 76 6.52 -2.74 -0.52
C ALA A 76 6.08 -4.20 -0.59
N ALA A 77 5.35 -4.63 0.44
CA ALA A 77 4.83 -5.98 0.56
C ALA A 77 3.36 -5.96 0.96
N LEU A 78 2.53 -6.66 0.19
CA LEU A 78 1.13 -6.88 0.48
C LEU A 78 1.00 -8.17 1.30
N MET A 79 0.28 -8.07 2.41
CA MET A 79 0.21 -9.11 3.42
C MET A 79 -1.24 -9.55 3.68
N ARG A 80 -1.46 -10.86 3.81
CA ARG A 80 -2.70 -11.48 4.27
C ARG A 80 -2.42 -12.22 5.57
N GLY A 81 -2.72 -11.60 6.71
CA GLY A 81 -2.27 -12.10 8.01
C GLY A 81 -0.75 -11.98 8.11
N SER A 82 -0.07 -13.09 8.38
CA SER A 82 1.40 -13.22 8.38
C SER A 82 1.99 -13.64 7.03
N VAL A 83 1.16 -13.93 6.03
CA VAL A 83 1.61 -14.41 4.71
C VAL A 83 1.80 -13.23 3.75
N GLU A 84 2.98 -13.14 3.14
CA GLU A 84 3.25 -12.23 2.02
C GLU A 84 2.61 -12.78 0.75
N VAL A 85 1.75 -11.98 0.11
CA VAL A 85 1.04 -12.37 -1.11
C VAL A 85 1.56 -11.66 -2.35
N PHE A 86 2.28 -10.56 -2.18
CA PHE A 86 2.93 -9.82 -3.25
C PHE A 86 4.05 -8.94 -2.68
N ARG A 87 5.15 -8.80 -3.41
CA ARG A 87 6.26 -7.91 -3.07
C ARG A 87 6.76 -7.24 -4.34
N GLY A 88 7.14 -5.99 -4.22
CA GLY A 88 7.70 -5.20 -5.30
C GLY A 88 8.20 -3.86 -4.80
N VAL A 89 8.27 -2.89 -5.71
CA VAL A 89 8.69 -1.51 -5.46
C VAL A 89 7.56 -0.57 -5.81
N ILE A 90 7.35 0.47 -5.00
CA ILE A 90 6.34 1.49 -5.30
C ILE A 90 6.78 2.27 -6.54
N SER A 91 6.01 2.15 -7.62
CA SER A 91 6.25 2.83 -8.89
C SER A 91 5.45 4.13 -9.01
N GLY A 92 4.28 4.21 -8.36
CA GLY A 92 3.36 5.33 -8.49
C GLY A 92 2.47 5.57 -7.26
N ILE A 93 2.06 6.82 -7.07
CA ILE A 93 1.06 7.23 -6.07
C ILE A 93 0.11 8.24 -6.71
N GLY A 94 -1.19 7.93 -6.70
CA GLY A 94 -2.25 8.85 -7.09
C GLY A 94 -2.93 9.45 -5.86
N LEU A 95 -2.98 10.78 -5.75
CA LEU A 95 -3.64 11.48 -4.65
C LEU A 95 -4.83 12.26 -5.17
N ASN A 96 -6.01 11.64 -5.18
CA ASN A 96 -7.26 12.32 -5.52
C ASN A 96 -8.18 12.38 -4.28
N ASN A 97 -9.23 13.20 -4.32
CA ASN A 97 -10.29 13.19 -3.32
C ASN A 97 -11.56 12.67 -4.02
N PRO A 98 -12.26 11.64 -3.50
CA PRO A 98 -12.11 11.02 -2.17
C PRO A 98 -11.20 9.78 -2.10
N GLU A 99 -10.49 9.45 -3.17
CA GLU A 99 -9.72 8.21 -3.29
C GLU A 99 -8.24 8.46 -3.62
N ALA A 100 -7.36 7.69 -3.01
CA ALA A 100 -5.94 7.65 -3.39
C ALA A 100 -5.54 6.24 -3.85
N SER A 101 -4.42 6.13 -4.55
CA SER A 101 -3.89 4.87 -5.05
C SER A 101 -2.39 4.74 -4.84
N ILE A 102 -1.93 3.50 -4.68
CA ILE A 102 -0.51 3.11 -4.70
C ILE A 102 -0.33 2.04 -5.77
N GLU A 103 0.69 2.20 -6.61
CA GLU A 103 1.10 1.22 -7.61
C GLU A 103 2.41 0.56 -7.19
N ILE A 104 2.46 -0.77 -7.30
CA ILE A 104 3.62 -1.59 -6.93
C ILE A 104 3.97 -2.51 -8.10
N GLU A 105 5.22 -2.47 -8.51
CA GLU A 105 5.80 -3.26 -9.61
C GLU A 105 6.79 -4.28 -9.06
N ALA A 106 6.72 -5.53 -9.51
CA ALA A 106 7.57 -6.65 -9.05
C ALA A 106 8.88 -6.78 -9.82
#